data_AF-A0A835N002-F1
#
_entry.id   AF-A0A835N002-F1
#
_cell.length_a   1.000
_cell.length_b   1.000
_cell.length_c   1.000
_cell.angle_alpha   90.00
_cell.angle_beta   90.00
_cell.angle_gamma   90.00
#
_symmetry.space_group_name_H-M   'P 1'
#
loop_
_entity.id
_entity.type
_entity.pdbx_description
1 polymer ?
#
loop_
_entity_poly.entity_id
_entity_poly.type
_entity_poly.pdbx_seq_one_letter_code
_entity_poly.pdbx_strand_id
1 'polypeptide(L)'
;MKTSSMHQSCKNSTENNVFNVNQRGKIRQIFEDLIRERKKAALEHGTAFPRQDLITTLVSLRNEENSAVLTDGEIIDNAIIIMVAGYDTTSILLSLLTRLLANDPSIYASILQDLRLQNKQGFPKDDRCSMIPSLHPLSLV
;
A
#
# COMPACT_ATOMS: atom_id res chain seq x y z
N MET A 1 -39.03 -12.79 38.34
CA MET A 1 -37.66 -12.23 38.21
C MET A 1 -36.87 -13.04 37.19
N LYS A 2 -37.06 -12.83 35.88
CA LYS A 2 -36.27 -13.48 34.79
C LYS A 2 -36.11 -12.57 33.56
N THR A 3 -35.94 -11.26 33.76
CA THR A 3 -35.74 -10.30 32.66
C THR A 3 -34.28 -9.87 32.48
N SER A 4 -33.36 -10.34 33.33
CA SER A 4 -31.94 -9.93 33.27
C SER A 4 -31.09 -10.74 32.27
N SER A 5 -31.47 -11.99 31.97
CA SER A 5 -30.65 -12.88 31.11
C SER A 5 -30.74 -12.56 29.61
N MET A 6 -31.91 -12.15 29.09
CA MET A 6 -32.02 -11.78 27.67
C MET A 6 -31.38 -10.42 27.34
N HIS A 7 -31.38 -9.48 28.29
CA HIS A 7 -30.74 -8.17 28.07
C HIS A 7 -29.20 -8.23 28.04
N GLN A 8 -28.60 -9.23 28.69
CA GLN A 8 -27.15 -9.42 28.68
C GLN A 8 -26.66 -10.06 27.37
N SER A 9 -27.46 -10.94 26.76
CA SER A 9 -27.11 -11.59 25.49
C SER A 9 -27.06 -10.58 24.33
N CYS A 10 -27.93 -9.58 24.30
CA CYS A 10 -27.89 -8.54 23.26
C CYS A 10 -26.71 -7.57 23.44
N LYS A 11 -26.31 -7.23 24.68
CA LYS A 11 -25.16 -6.34 24.95
C LYS A 11 -23.82 -6.98 24.55
N ASN A 12 -23.66 -8.27 24.86
CA ASN A 12 -22.44 -8.98 24.50
C ASN A 12 -22.31 -9.19 22.97
N SER A 13 -23.45 -9.25 22.26
CA SER A 13 -23.47 -9.37 20.80
C SER A 13 -23.24 -8.04 20.07
N THR A 14 -23.58 -6.90 20.69
CA THR A 14 -23.28 -5.57 20.15
C THR A 14 -21.85 -5.11 20.47
N GLU A 15 -21.29 -5.38 21.65
CA GLU A 15 -19.89 -5.04 21.95
C GLU A 15 -18.89 -5.83 21.08
N ASN A 16 -19.17 -7.10 20.80
CA ASN A 16 -18.33 -7.90 19.90
C ASN A 16 -18.43 -7.45 18.43
N ASN A 17 -19.51 -6.76 18.03
CA ASN A 17 -19.66 -6.19 16.68
C ASN A 17 -19.02 -4.79 16.55
N VAL A 18 -18.99 -4.01 17.63
CA VAL A 18 -18.40 -2.66 17.65
C VAL A 18 -16.88 -2.70 17.48
N PHE A 19 -16.19 -3.75 17.96
CA PHE A 19 -14.73 -3.85 17.83
C PHE A 19 -14.27 -4.21 16.41
N ASN A 20 -15.05 -5.00 15.66
CA ASN A 20 -14.72 -5.42 14.30
C ASN A 20 -15.08 -4.36 13.22
N VAL A 21 -16.17 -3.61 13.44
CA VAL A 21 -16.58 -2.49 12.56
C VAL A 21 -15.64 -1.28 12.71
N ASN A 22 -14.95 -1.14 13.86
CA ASN A 22 -14.14 0.04 14.19
C ASN A 22 -12.89 0.21 13.31
N GLN A 23 -12.24 -0.86 12.89
CA GLN A 23 -10.97 -0.74 12.14
C GLN A 23 -11.21 -0.39 10.67
N ARG A 24 -12.16 -1.07 10.01
CA ARG A 24 -12.57 -0.75 8.65
C ARG A 24 -13.16 0.65 8.55
N GLY A 25 -13.98 1.03 9.53
CA GLY A 25 -14.53 2.38 9.63
C GLY A 25 -13.46 3.46 9.71
N LYS A 26 -12.43 3.26 10.54
CA LYS A 26 -11.30 4.21 10.65
C LYS A 26 -10.48 4.33 9.38
N ILE A 27 -10.12 3.20 8.75
CA ILE A 27 -9.37 3.21 7.49
C ILE A 27 -10.16 3.94 6.40
N ARG A 28 -11.46 3.62 6.30
CA ARG A 28 -12.36 4.27 5.35
C ARG A 28 -12.45 5.78 5.60
N GLN A 29 -12.57 6.20 6.86
CA GLN A 29 -12.59 7.61 7.25
C GLN A 29 -11.29 8.34 6.84
N ILE A 30 -10.12 7.72 7.04
CA ILE A 30 -8.83 8.29 6.62
C ILE A 30 -8.82 8.52 5.10
N PHE A 31 -9.28 7.55 4.31
CA PHE A 31 -9.32 7.71 2.86
C PHE A 31 -10.39 8.73 2.41
N GLU A 32 -11.54 8.80 3.07
CA GLU A 32 -12.55 9.83 2.81
C GLU A 32 -11.99 11.24 3.04
N ASP A 33 -11.26 11.42 4.14
CA ASP A 33 -10.60 12.69 4.47
C ASP A 33 -9.53 13.04 3.42
N LEU A 34 -8.73 12.06 3.00
CA LEU A 34 -7.71 12.25 1.97
C LEU A 34 -8.32 12.60 0.60
N ILE A 35 -9.37 11.89 0.17
CA ILE A 35 -10.07 12.19 -1.10
C ILE A 35 -10.64 13.61 -1.07
N ARG A 36 -11.27 14.01 0.05
CA ARG A 36 -11.81 15.36 0.22
C ARG A 36 -10.72 16.43 0.10
N GLU A 37 -9.57 16.21 0.74
CA GLU A 37 -8.42 17.10 0.65
C GLU A 37 -7.93 17.23 -0.79
N ARG A 38 -7.77 16.11 -1.51
CA ARG A 38 -7.28 16.13 -2.90
C ARG A 38 -8.26 16.78 -3.87
N LYS A 39 -9.56 16.54 -3.72
CA LYS A 39 -10.59 17.23 -4.51
C LYS A 39 -10.55 18.75 -4.28
N LYS A 40 -10.41 19.18 -3.02
CA LYS A 40 -10.32 20.61 -2.69
C LYS A 40 -9.08 21.25 -3.33
N ALA A 41 -7.92 20.62 -3.18
CA ALA A 41 -6.68 21.11 -3.78
C ALA A 41 -6.75 21.18 -5.32
N ALA A 42 -7.47 20.24 -5.97
CA ALA A 42 -7.65 20.23 -7.42
C ALA A 42 -8.50 21.42 -7.92
N LEU A 43 -9.45 21.88 -7.11
CA LEU A 43 -10.28 23.06 -7.40
C LEU A 43 -9.51 24.37 -7.22
N GLU A 44 -8.56 24.41 -6.27
CA GLU A 44 -7.80 25.63 -5.92
C GLU A 44 -6.59 25.88 -6.83
N HIS A 45 -5.92 24.82 -7.32
CA HIS A 45 -4.66 24.93 -8.06
C HIS A 45 -4.77 24.64 -9.57
N GLY A 46 -5.96 24.31 -10.08
CA GLY A 46 -6.11 23.75 -11.43
C GLY A 46 -5.61 22.30 -11.51
N THR A 47 -5.82 21.64 -12.65
CA THR A 47 -5.69 20.18 -12.82
C THR A 47 -4.27 19.62 -12.66
N ALA A 48 -3.23 20.46 -12.55
CA ALA A 48 -1.84 20.02 -12.55
C ALA A 48 -1.26 19.95 -11.13
N PHE A 49 -1.37 18.77 -10.50
CA PHE A 49 -0.57 18.47 -9.30
C PHE A 49 0.88 18.17 -9.71
N PRO A 50 1.90 18.88 -9.14
CA PRO A 50 3.32 18.61 -9.41
C PRO A 50 3.78 17.21 -9.01
N ARG A 51 3.01 16.53 -8.15
CA ARG A 51 3.26 15.17 -7.68
C ARG A 51 1.94 14.41 -7.68
N GLN A 52 1.79 13.44 -8.57
CA GLN A 52 0.60 12.61 -8.66
C GLN A 52 0.82 11.34 -7.84
N ASP A 53 -0.01 11.13 -6.82
CA ASP A 53 -0.14 9.84 -6.16
C ASP A 53 -1.43 9.14 -6.58
N LEU A 54 -1.57 7.88 -6.16
CA LEU A 54 -2.69 7.02 -6.52
C LEU A 54 -4.05 7.70 -6.32
N ILE A 55 -4.26 8.37 -5.19
CA ILE A 55 -5.55 9.02 -4.88
C ILE A 55 -5.77 10.21 -5.81
N THR A 56 -4.76 11.05 -6.02
CA THR A 56 -4.86 12.16 -6.98
C THR A 56 -5.13 11.66 -8.39
N THR A 57 -4.48 10.57 -8.82
CA THR A 57 -4.72 9.98 -10.14
C THR A 57 -6.15 9.48 -10.25
N LEU A 58 -6.64 8.67 -9.31
CA LEU A 58 -8.00 8.12 -9.33
C LEU A 58 -9.08 9.23 -9.26
N VAL A 59 -8.87 10.26 -8.43
CA VAL A 59 -9.77 11.42 -8.34
C VAL A 59 -9.77 12.27 -9.60
N SER A 60 -8.66 12.30 -10.35
CA SER A 60 -8.54 13.08 -11.59
C SER A 60 -9.04 12.35 -12.83
N LEU A 61 -9.42 11.07 -12.73
CA LEU A 61 -9.98 10.31 -13.84
C LEU A 61 -11.31 10.92 -14.28
N ARG A 62 -11.38 11.30 -15.56
CA ARG A 62 -12.57 11.84 -16.22
C ARG A 62 -12.87 11.01 -17.47
N ASN A 63 -14.16 10.84 -17.79
CA ASN A 63 -14.57 10.21 -19.04
C ASN A 63 -14.59 11.24 -20.20
N GLU A 64 -14.98 10.78 -21.40
CA GLU A 64 -15.10 11.61 -22.61
C GLU A 64 -16.06 12.82 -22.44
N GLU A 65 -17.04 12.70 -21.53
CA GLU A 65 -17.98 13.77 -21.19
C GLU A 65 -17.48 14.67 -20.04
N ASN A 66 -16.20 14.54 -19.67
CA ASN A 66 -15.55 15.25 -18.56
C ASN A 66 -16.23 15.03 -17.18
N SER A 67 -16.93 13.92 -17.00
CA SER A 67 -17.54 13.51 -15.73
C SER A 67 -16.65 12.54 -14.96
N ALA A 68 -16.82 12.45 -13.64
CA ALA A 68 -16.03 11.56 -12.80
C ALA A 68 -16.31 10.08 -13.14
N VAL A 69 -15.25 9.30 -13.34
CA VAL A 69 -15.35 7.88 -13.72
C VAL A 69 -15.64 6.98 -12.51
N LEU A 70 -15.12 7.36 -11.34
CA LEU A 70 -15.18 6.55 -10.11
C LEU A 70 -15.89 7.33 -9.01
N THR A 71 -16.69 6.61 -8.22
CA THR A 71 -17.26 7.11 -6.97
C THR A 71 -16.22 7.09 -5.85
N ASP A 72 -16.46 7.88 -4.80
CA ASP A 72 -15.53 7.93 -3.65
C ASP A 72 -15.41 6.56 -2.97
N GLY A 73 -16.49 5.79 -2.92
CA GLY A 73 -16.47 4.41 -2.42
C GLY A 73 -15.53 3.52 -3.24
N GLU A 74 -15.62 3.54 -4.56
CA GLU A 74 -14.78 2.73 -5.45
C GLU A 74 -13.30 3.16 -5.37
N ILE A 75 -13.02 4.46 -5.22
CA ILE A 75 -11.66 4.95 -5.02
C ILE A 75 -11.07 4.40 -3.71
N ILE A 76 -11.84 4.45 -2.63
CA ILE A 76 -11.43 3.92 -1.32
C ILE A 76 -11.17 2.41 -1.40
N ASP A 77 -12.10 1.65 -1.99
CA ASP A 77 -11.99 0.20 -2.08
C ASP A 77 -10.77 -0.22 -2.91
N ASN A 78 -10.52 0.44 -4.05
CA ASN A 78 -9.32 0.20 -4.85
C ASN A 78 -8.04 0.54 -4.10
N ALA A 79 -8.00 1.65 -3.36
CA ALA A 79 -6.83 2.05 -2.59
C ALA A 79 -6.52 1.03 -1.47
N ILE A 80 -7.55 0.53 -0.78
CA ILE A 80 -7.40 -0.52 0.25
C ILE A 80 -6.89 -1.81 -0.39
N ILE A 81 -7.47 -2.25 -1.50
CA ILE A 81 -7.06 -3.48 -2.19
C ILE A 81 -5.59 -3.40 -2.61
N ILE A 82 -5.16 -2.28 -3.21
CA ILE A 82 -3.77 -2.10 -3.64
C ILE A 82 -2.81 -2.12 -2.43
N MET A 83 -3.17 -1.46 -1.33
CA MET A 83 -2.34 -1.42 -0.12
C MET A 83 -2.17 -2.81 0.49
N VAL A 84 -3.26 -3.57 0.62
CA VAL A 84 -3.23 -4.93 1.19
C VAL A 84 -2.48 -5.89 0.28
N ALA A 85 -2.77 -5.88 -1.03
CA ALA A 85 -2.10 -6.75 -2.00
C ALA A 85 -0.59 -6.48 -2.06
N GLY A 86 -0.19 -5.19 -2.03
CA GLY A 86 1.20 -4.79 -2.00
C GLY A 86 1.92 -5.21 -0.71
N TYR A 87 1.26 -5.08 0.44
CA TYR A 87 1.82 -5.47 1.73
C TYR A 87 2.04 -6.98 1.83
N ASP A 88 1.00 -7.78 1.57
CA ASP A 88 1.04 -9.23 1.77
C ASP A 88 2.13 -9.89 0.89
N THR A 89 2.19 -9.50 -0.38
CA THR A 89 3.17 -10.07 -1.33
C THR A 89 4.59 -9.59 -1.07
N THR A 90 4.79 -8.29 -0.85
CA THR A 90 6.12 -7.71 -0.64
C THR A 90 6.72 -8.15 0.69
N SER A 91 5.92 -8.25 1.75
CA SER A 91 6.37 -8.71 3.06
C SER A 91 6.92 -10.15 2.99
N ILE A 92 6.21 -11.03 2.30
CA ILE A 92 6.65 -12.42 2.10
C ILE A 92 7.92 -12.47 1.26
N LEU A 93 7.96 -11.75 0.14
CA LEU A 93 9.14 -11.69 -0.74
C LEU A 93 10.38 -11.21 0.02
N LEU A 94 10.28 -10.10 0.74
CA LEU A 94 11.38 -9.55 1.54
C LEU A 94 11.82 -10.54 2.63
N SER A 95 10.87 -11.18 3.31
CA SER A 95 11.18 -12.18 4.34
C SER A 95 11.92 -13.41 3.77
N LEU A 96 11.55 -13.86 2.57
CA LEU A 96 12.24 -14.95 1.87
C LEU A 96 13.63 -14.52 1.39
N LEU A 97 13.74 -13.30 0.85
CA LEU A 97 15.02 -12.73 0.44
C LEU A 97 15.97 -12.61 1.64
N THR A 98 15.51 -12.07 2.77
CA THR A 98 16.31 -11.98 4.00
C THR A 98 16.77 -13.36 4.47
N ARG A 99 15.89 -14.38 4.40
CA ARG A 99 16.26 -15.76 4.73
C ARG A 99 17.31 -16.34 3.78
N LEU A 100 17.19 -16.10 2.47
CA LEU A 100 18.17 -16.53 1.48
C LEU A 100 19.55 -15.92 1.77
N LEU A 101 19.60 -14.61 2.01
CA LEU A 101 20.84 -13.89 2.32
C LEU A 101 21.47 -14.32 3.65
N ALA A 102 20.65 -14.67 4.64
CA ALA A 102 21.15 -15.15 5.93
C ALA A 102 21.74 -16.57 5.84
N ASN A 103 21.21 -17.40 4.95
CA ASN A 103 21.62 -18.80 4.81
C ASN A 103 22.77 -19.02 3.81
N ASP A 104 22.98 -18.10 2.86
CA ASP A 104 24.06 -18.18 1.87
C ASP A 104 24.99 -16.95 1.92
N PRO A 105 26.13 -17.06 2.63
CA PRO A 105 27.14 -16.01 2.71
C PRO A 105 27.77 -15.65 1.37
N SER A 106 27.79 -16.56 0.40
CA SER A 106 28.36 -16.32 -0.93
C SER A 106 27.48 -15.35 -1.72
N ILE A 107 26.16 -15.61 -1.75
CA ILE A 107 25.18 -14.70 -2.38
C ILE A 107 25.23 -13.32 -1.71
N TYR A 108 25.26 -13.28 -0.37
CA TYR A 108 25.33 -12.03 0.38
C TYR A 108 26.59 -11.22 0.04
N ALA A 109 27.75 -11.86 -0.03
CA ALA A 109 29.02 -11.22 -0.35
C ALA A 109 29.02 -10.63 -1.77
N SER A 110 28.49 -11.37 -2.75
CA SER A 110 28.36 -10.91 -4.14
C SER A 110 27.46 -9.68 -4.26
N ILE A 111 26.25 -9.73 -3.68
CA ILE A 111 25.31 -8.59 -3.72
C ILE A 111 25.90 -7.36 -3.02
N LEU A 112 26.59 -7.55 -1.88
CA LEU A 112 27.22 -6.45 -1.16
C LEU A 112 28.36 -5.81 -1.96
N GLN A 113 29.14 -6.60 -2.70
CA GLN A 113 30.18 -6.09 -3.58
C GLN A 113 29.56 -5.25 -4.69
N ASP A 114 28.52 -5.74 -5.35
CA ASP A 114 27.84 -5.03 -6.45
C ASP A 114 27.23 -3.71 -5.97
N LEU A 115 26.54 -3.71 -4.83
CA LEU A 115 25.97 -2.50 -4.24
C LEU A 115 27.05 -1.46 -3.90
N ARG A 116 28.22 -1.89 -3.43
CA ARG A 116 29.36 -0.99 -3.16
C ARG A 116 29.95 -0.40 -4.44
N LEU A 117 30.04 -1.20 -5.51
CA LEU A 117 30.52 -0.72 -6.81
C LEU A 117 29.56 0.31 -7.41
N GLN A 118 28.25 0.08 -7.32
CA GLN A 118 27.23 1.04 -7.77
C GLN A 118 27.25 2.34 -6.95
N ASN A 119 27.35 2.25 -5.62
CA ASN A 119 27.37 3.44 -4.76
C ASN A 119 28.60 4.33 -5.01
N LYS A 120 29.73 3.77 -5.43
CA LYS A 120 30.94 4.53 -5.81
C LYS A 120 30.82 5.28 -7.14
N GLN A 121 29.92 4.86 -8.04
CA GLN A 121 29.76 5.48 -9.36
C GLN A 121 28.77 6.66 -9.38
N GLY A 122 28.16 7.03 -8.26
CA GLY A 122 27.36 8.26 -8.15
C GLY A 122 26.04 8.25 -8.93
N PHE A 123 25.41 7.07 -9.09
CA PHE A 123 24.16 6.94 -9.84
C PHE A 123 23.00 7.76 -9.22
N PRO A 124 22.15 8.38 -10.07
CA PRO A 124 20.93 9.08 -9.62
C PRO A 124 20.07 8.15 -8.77
N LYS A 125 19.53 8.67 -7.66
CA LYS A 125 18.80 7.85 -6.68
C LYS A 125 17.52 7.23 -7.24
N ASP A 126 17.02 7.81 -8.33
CA ASP A 126 15.70 7.61 -8.91
C ASP A 126 15.65 6.37 -9.84
N ASP A 127 16.81 5.91 -10.31
CA ASP A 127 16.96 4.78 -11.24
C ASP A 127 17.51 3.51 -10.56
N ARG A 128 17.73 3.52 -9.24
CA ARG A 128 18.44 2.41 -8.57
C ARG A 128 17.68 1.08 -8.57
N CYS A 129 16.35 1.10 -8.71
CA CYS A 129 15.55 -0.12 -8.79
C CYS A 129 15.69 -0.87 -10.12
N SER A 130 16.07 -0.20 -11.22
CA SER A 130 16.27 -0.87 -12.52
C SER A 130 17.63 -1.57 -12.63
N MET A 131 18.50 -1.40 -11.64
CA MET A 131 19.88 -1.92 -11.59
C MET A 131 20.12 -2.85 -10.39
N ILE A 132 19.09 -3.52 -9.88
CA ILE A 132 19.33 -4.67 -8.98
C ILE A 132 20.16 -5.69 -9.76
N PRO A 133 21.34 -6.12 -9.25
CA PRO A 133 22.18 -7.05 -9.97
C PRO A 133 21.38 -8.31 -10.30
N SER A 134 21.45 -8.75 -11.55
CA SER A 134 20.92 -10.04 -11.96
C SER A 134 21.53 -11.08 -11.04
N LEU A 135 20.71 -11.72 -10.20
CA LEU A 135 21.08 -13.00 -9.60
C LEU A 135 21.30 -13.94 -10.78
N HIS A 136 22.53 -13.99 -11.27
CA HIS A 136 22.95 -15.02 -12.20
C HIS A 136 22.57 -16.35 -11.53
N PRO A 137 21.89 -17.27 -12.23
CA PRO A 137 21.46 -18.51 -11.62
C PRO A 137 22.71 -19.16 -11.04
N LEU A 138 22.72 -19.29 -9.70
CA LEU A 138 23.69 -20.13 -9.03
C LEU A 138 23.63 -21.46 -9.75
N SER A 139 24.78 -21.81 -10.33
CA SER A 139 24.99 -23.08 -10.99
C SER A 139 24.48 -24.19 -10.10
N LEU A 140 23.36 -24.78 -10.49
CA LEU A 140 22.96 -26.11 -10.07
C LEU A 140 23.89 -27.09 -10.78
N VAL A 141 25.15 -27.14 -10.35
CA VAL A 141 26.13 -28.23 -10.52
C VAL A 141 27.11 -28.17 -9.37
#